data_AF-A0A9D7FQK8-F1
#
_entry.id   AF-A0A9D7FQK8-F1
#
_cell.length_a   1.000
_cell.length_b   1.000
_cell.length_c   1.000
_cell.angle_alpha   90.00
_cell.angle_beta   90.00
_cell.angle_gamma   90.00
#
_symmetry.space_group_name_H-M   'P 1'
#
loop_
_entity.id
_entity.type
_entity.pdbx_description
1 polymer ?
#
loop_
_entity_poly.entity_id
_entity_poly.type
_entity_poly.pdbx_seq_one_letter_code
_entity_poly.pdbx_strand_id
1 'polypeptide(L)'
;MDQPEWRLWHVASTNWDPQGDPGKGDTAIFDLNGQYAVDASVKSSVPVGRLIVSGANVVDFQYFSLNLLDDSVDDPALTVNDAATVKITSGSGAYIHAILGGKPAANPSNPPVAHLQVFNNGTSMTGSGRLSIGDEGQGDLFVANGGYLSCAEARVGGLLANTTSTAVVGGDGSLWETGIIAVGYGASGFLTIENGGRVNSTDGYVSWGTLSEDSNVIVNGLSANGSQPSMWALLGSLFVGQTWFGSVEVLDGGDLFVSQNVQIKNGELNIEGRNTNGDPSDLDVLGSVFVGGAGIANLLALRNGAKGDIEGDLIIGKDGEGAMILWGSAHTANPTWLDVVDPAAGLCVIGHTYDGGVSLDDGGLFRCRNIQLGQAGMSGVGYLMVDGGMVRALEVLQIGQVGGGRGQVDLENNALVATNGTYITANGTINLKSGTATLAVGFLGLQNDGTLALGVNVLHPKTAAASPKGPAQHGATILAVSGNLSMGPAGRLEIPLIGKDSDQYGKLAVSGSAALNGVLALNFHDDYAPQKDDTFTFLTASGGINGTFAKIEINGLQPGFLYDITSTGGQAVLKALNDGVPLQKDFLSLWTVR
;
A
#
# COMPACT_ATOMS: atom_id res chain seq x y z
N MET A 1 -22.59 -63.15 -8.52
CA MET A 1 -23.17 -62.01 -9.23
C MET A 1 -22.66 -60.77 -8.54
N ASP A 2 -21.56 -60.29 -9.10
CA ASP A 2 -21.16 -58.89 -9.30
C ASP A 2 -20.98 -58.01 -8.07
N GLN A 3 -19.72 -57.94 -7.62
CA GLN A 3 -19.18 -56.71 -7.04
C GLN A 3 -18.61 -55.82 -8.14
N PRO A 4 -18.61 -54.48 -7.99
CA PRO A 4 -18.09 -53.57 -9.00
C PRO A 4 -16.60 -53.86 -9.25
N GLU A 5 -16.14 -53.78 -10.49
CA GLU A 5 -14.73 -53.95 -10.85
C GLU A 5 -13.88 -52.78 -10.32
N TRP A 6 -13.41 -52.90 -9.07
CA TRP A 6 -12.39 -52.01 -8.50
C TRP A 6 -11.03 -52.38 -9.11
N ARG A 7 -10.48 -51.50 -9.94
CA ARG A 7 -9.22 -51.73 -10.66
C ARG A 7 -8.04 -51.45 -9.74
N LEU A 8 -7.49 -52.52 -9.16
CA LEU A 8 -6.08 -52.59 -8.78
C LEU A 8 -5.22 -52.27 -10.01
N TRP A 9 -3.99 -51.78 -9.83
CA TRP A 9 -2.98 -51.58 -10.89
C TRP A 9 -2.96 -52.70 -11.96
N HIS A 10 -3.37 -53.92 -11.58
CA HIS A 10 -3.27 -55.16 -12.34
C HIS A 10 -4.34 -55.51 -13.39
N VAL A 11 -5.34 -54.67 -13.74
CA VAL A 11 -6.44 -55.11 -14.65
C VAL A 11 -6.50 -54.45 -16.04
N ALA A 12 -5.48 -53.70 -16.46
CA ALA A 12 -5.34 -53.25 -17.85
C ALA A 12 -3.98 -53.66 -18.42
N SER A 13 -3.86 -54.90 -18.87
CA SER A 13 -2.65 -55.49 -19.45
C SER A 13 -2.25 -54.94 -20.83
N THR A 14 -2.64 -53.71 -21.19
CA THR A 14 -2.35 -53.12 -22.52
C THR A 14 -2.13 -51.61 -22.53
N ASN A 15 -2.35 -50.88 -21.43
CA ASN A 15 -2.52 -49.41 -21.49
C ASN A 15 -1.54 -48.60 -20.64
N TRP A 16 -0.48 -49.24 -20.15
CA TRP A 16 0.63 -48.60 -19.42
C TRP A 16 1.85 -49.53 -19.42
N ASP A 17 3.05 -48.96 -19.22
CA ASP A 17 4.35 -49.66 -19.24
C ASP A 17 5.12 -49.34 -17.95
N PRO A 18 5.72 -50.33 -17.24
CA PRO A 18 5.62 -51.79 -17.45
C PRO A 18 4.25 -52.37 -17.10
N GLN A 19 3.92 -53.54 -17.66
CA GLN A 19 2.70 -54.25 -17.27
C GLN A 19 2.83 -54.82 -15.84
N GLY A 20 2.05 -54.28 -14.88
CA GLY A 20 1.98 -54.74 -13.48
C GLY A 20 2.62 -53.75 -12.49
N ASP A 21 2.37 -53.91 -11.18
CA ASP A 21 2.79 -52.95 -10.13
C ASP A 21 4.21 -52.38 -10.34
N PRO A 22 4.37 -51.07 -10.54
CA PRO A 22 5.70 -50.48 -10.70
C PRO A 22 6.43 -50.54 -9.36
N GLY A 23 7.69 -50.93 -9.42
CA GLY A 23 8.61 -50.98 -8.30
C GLY A 23 9.66 -49.87 -8.35
N LYS A 24 10.61 -49.96 -7.42
CA LYS A 24 11.68 -48.98 -7.28
C LYS A 24 12.52 -48.91 -8.56
N GLY A 25 12.60 -47.72 -9.15
CA GLY A 25 13.36 -47.47 -10.38
C GLY A 25 12.56 -47.71 -11.67
N ASP A 26 11.34 -48.23 -11.57
CA ASP A 26 10.48 -48.38 -12.74
C ASP A 26 9.91 -47.02 -13.17
N THR A 27 9.72 -46.84 -14.47
CA THR A 27 9.01 -45.70 -15.04
C THR A 27 7.61 -46.16 -15.42
N ALA A 28 6.59 -45.66 -14.73
CA ALA A 28 5.19 -45.91 -15.04
C ALA A 28 4.70 -44.90 -16.08
N ILE A 29 4.25 -45.37 -17.25
CA ILE A 29 3.85 -44.51 -18.37
C ILE A 29 2.36 -44.68 -18.69
N PHE A 30 1.61 -43.58 -18.75
CA PHE A 30 0.23 -43.50 -19.22
C PHE A 30 0.17 -42.62 -20.48
N ASP A 31 0.22 -43.24 -21.67
CA ASP A 31 0.32 -42.54 -22.96
C ASP A 31 -0.81 -42.86 -23.96
N LEU A 32 -1.73 -43.77 -23.60
CA LEU A 32 -2.90 -44.10 -24.43
C LEU A 32 -4.14 -43.35 -23.95
N ASN A 33 -4.83 -42.62 -24.84
CA ASN A 33 -6.02 -41.83 -24.51
C ASN A 33 -7.08 -42.61 -23.72
N GLY A 34 -7.42 -42.15 -22.51
CA GLY A 34 -8.44 -42.75 -21.67
C GLY A 34 -8.61 -42.07 -20.30
N GLN A 35 -9.62 -42.53 -19.56
CA GLN A 35 -9.78 -42.21 -18.13
C GLN A 35 -9.42 -43.45 -17.30
N TYR A 36 -8.57 -43.25 -16.31
CA TYR A 36 -7.98 -44.28 -15.48
C TYR A 36 -8.28 -43.96 -14.02
N ALA A 37 -8.90 -44.90 -13.30
CA ALA A 37 -8.96 -44.86 -11.85
C ALA A 37 -7.88 -45.80 -11.32
N VAL A 38 -6.98 -45.28 -10.49
CA VAL A 38 -5.89 -46.04 -9.88
C VAL A 38 -6.10 -46.06 -8.37
N ASP A 39 -6.37 -47.23 -7.84
CA ASP A 39 -6.39 -47.45 -6.39
C ASP A 39 -4.98 -47.83 -5.92
N ALA A 40 -4.33 -46.93 -5.18
CA ALA A 40 -3.01 -47.14 -4.60
C ALA A 40 -3.05 -47.56 -3.11
N SER A 41 -4.23 -47.93 -2.58
CA SER A 41 -4.41 -48.38 -1.19
C SER A 41 -3.74 -49.71 -0.87
N VAL A 42 -3.36 -50.49 -1.89
CA VAL A 42 -2.87 -51.87 -1.75
C VAL A 42 -1.55 -51.98 -0.98
N LYS A 43 -0.75 -50.90 -0.93
CA LYS A 43 0.48 -50.78 -0.15
C LYS A 43 0.61 -49.35 0.38
N SER A 44 1.01 -49.20 1.65
CA SER A 44 1.10 -47.88 2.32
C SER A 44 2.23 -46.97 1.84
N SER A 45 3.09 -47.46 0.93
CA SER A 45 4.21 -46.71 0.34
C SER A 45 4.78 -47.51 -0.83
N VAL A 46 4.58 -47.04 -2.06
CA VAL A 46 5.05 -47.69 -3.29
C VAL A 46 6.19 -46.86 -3.89
N PRO A 47 7.45 -47.31 -3.79
CA PRO A 47 8.57 -46.63 -4.45
C PRO A 47 8.49 -46.87 -5.95
N VAL A 48 8.49 -45.79 -6.74
CA VAL A 48 8.52 -45.81 -8.20
C VAL A 48 9.63 -44.86 -8.65
N GLY A 49 10.32 -45.15 -9.75
CA GLY A 49 11.31 -44.21 -10.31
C GLY A 49 10.60 -42.97 -10.83
N ARG A 50 9.80 -43.15 -11.89
CA ARG A 50 9.08 -42.06 -12.57
C ARG A 50 7.62 -42.38 -12.83
N LEU A 51 6.80 -41.34 -12.90
CA LEU A 51 5.44 -41.36 -13.42
C LEU A 51 5.35 -40.37 -14.58
N ILE A 52 5.02 -40.86 -15.78
CA ILE A 52 4.82 -40.03 -16.97
C ILE A 52 3.37 -40.20 -17.43
N VAL A 53 2.63 -39.10 -17.51
CA VAL A 53 1.26 -39.07 -18.04
C VAL A 53 1.23 -38.11 -19.22
N SER A 54 0.80 -38.58 -20.38
CA SER A 54 0.80 -37.80 -21.64
C SER A 54 -0.50 -38.05 -22.42
N GLY A 55 -0.67 -37.43 -23.59
CA GLY A 55 -1.91 -37.53 -24.37
C GLY A 55 -3.08 -36.77 -23.74
N ALA A 56 -4.32 -37.22 -23.98
CA ALA A 56 -5.54 -36.64 -23.39
C ALA A 56 -6.04 -37.47 -22.18
N ASN A 57 -5.10 -37.98 -21.39
CA ASN A 57 -5.37 -38.94 -20.33
C ASN A 57 -5.86 -38.29 -19.05
N VAL A 58 -6.80 -38.90 -18.35
CA VAL A 58 -7.13 -38.53 -16.97
C VAL A 58 -6.80 -39.71 -16.07
N VAL A 59 -5.85 -39.53 -15.15
CA VAL A 59 -5.48 -40.55 -14.16
C VAL A 59 -5.91 -40.06 -12.77
N ASP A 60 -6.99 -40.63 -12.25
CA ASP A 60 -7.54 -40.35 -10.91
C ASP A 60 -6.99 -41.38 -9.92
N PHE A 61 -6.01 -40.94 -9.13
CA PHE A 61 -5.45 -41.68 -8.01
C PHE A 61 -6.32 -41.53 -6.76
N GLN A 62 -6.85 -42.67 -6.32
CA GLN A 62 -7.48 -42.84 -5.02
C GLN A 62 -6.50 -43.52 -4.06
N TYR A 63 -6.46 -43.06 -2.82
CA TYR A 63 -5.52 -43.53 -1.78
C TYR A 63 -4.07 -43.52 -2.25
N PHE A 64 -3.66 -42.40 -2.87
CA PHE A 64 -2.32 -42.19 -3.39
C PHE A 64 -1.26 -42.55 -2.33
N SER A 65 -0.29 -43.34 -2.74
CA SER A 65 0.77 -43.88 -1.87
C SER A 65 2.11 -43.97 -2.59
N LEU A 66 2.23 -43.31 -3.75
CA LEU A 66 3.43 -43.36 -4.58
C LEU A 66 4.52 -42.45 -4.00
N ASN A 67 5.74 -42.98 -3.95
CA ASN A 67 6.96 -42.22 -3.70
C ASN A 67 7.79 -42.26 -4.98
N LEU A 68 7.79 -41.14 -5.72
CA LEU A 68 8.49 -40.99 -6.99
C LEU A 68 9.93 -40.54 -6.69
N LEU A 69 10.91 -41.36 -7.09
CA LEU A 69 12.27 -41.33 -6.53
C LEU A 69 13.35 -40.79 -7.45
N ASP A 70 13.07 -40.61 -8.75
CA ASP A 70 14.09 -40.09 -9.67
C ASP A 70 14.37 -38.61 -9.39
N ASP A 71 15.64 -38.26 -9.25
CA ASP A 71 16.11 -36.93 -8.82
C ASP A 71 16.63 -36.07 -9.99
N SER A 72 16.47 -36.53 -11.23
CA SER A 72 16.83 -35.74 -12.40
C SER A 72 15.90 -34.54 -12.55
N VAL A 73 16.48 -33.37 -12.78
CA VAL A 73 15.71 -32.15 -13.08
C VAL A 73 15.22 -32.15 -14.53
N ASP A 74 16.01 -32.71 -15.45
CA ASP A 74 15.68 -32.79 -16.88
C ASP A 74 14.69 -33.93 -17.17
N ASP A 75 14.70 -34.97 -16.33
CA ASP A 75 13.85 -36.15 -16.41
C ASP A 75 13.16 -36.39 -15.06
N PRO A 76 12.21 -35.52 -14.66
CA PRO A 76 11.66 -35.51 -13.32
C PRO A 76 10.90 -36.79 -12.96
N ALA A 77 10.83 -37.04 -11.65
CA ALA A 77 10.05 -38.13 -11.05
C ALA A 77 8.58 -38.10 -11.47
N LEU A 78 8.00 -36.91 -11.68
CA LEU A 78 6.67 -36.73 -12.25
C LEU A 78 6.74 -35.88 -13.52
N THR A 79 6.18 -36.38 -14.62
CA THR A 79 5.99 -35.60 -15.85
C THR A 79 4.54 -35.71 -16.31
N VAL A 80 3.86 -34.57 -16.47
CA VAL A 80 2.53 -34.49 -17.09
C VAL A 80 2.65 -33.65 -18.36
N ASN A 81 2.23 -34.18 -19.50
CA ASN A 81 2.36 -33.52 -20.80
C ASN A 81 1.03 -33.51 -21.56
N ASP A 82 1.03 -32.82 -22.70
CA ASP A 82 -0.11 -32.71 -23.61
C ASP A 82 -1.36 -32.21 -22.87
N ALA A 83 -2.50 -32.87 -23.04
CA ALA A 83 -3.77 -32.53 -22.40
C ALA A 83 -4.07 -33.46 -21.20
N ALA A 84 -3.03 -34.05 -20.63
CA ALA A 84 -3.18 -35.06 -19.59
C ALA A 84 -3.50 -34.42 -18.24
N THR A 85 -4.22 -35.14 -17.40
CA THR A 85 -4.60 -34.77 -16.04
C THR A 85 -4.17 -35.86 -15.09
N VAL A 86 -3.35 -35.50 -14.10
CA VAL A 86 -3.13 -36.30 -12.90
C VAL A 86 -3.99 -35.73 -11.80
N LYS A 87 -4.89 -36.54 -11.25
CA LYS A 87 -5.81 -36.15 -10.19
C LYS A 87 -5.58 -37.03 -8.97
N ILE A 88 -5.42 -36.41 -7.81
CA ILE A 88 -5.17 -37.07 -6.53
C ILE A 88 -6.29 -36.64 -5.59
N THR A 89 -7.12 -37.58 -5.15
CA THR A 89 -8.33 -37.27 -4.37
C THR A 89 -8.31 -37.80 -2.93
N SER A 90 -7.31 -38.61 -2.59
CA SER A 90 -7.10 -39.16 -1.25
C SER A 90 -5.69 -39.75 -1.16
N GLY A 91 -5.16 -39.88 0.06
CA GLY A 91 -3.86 -40.50 0.33
C GLY A 91 -2.69 -39.52 0.34
N SER A 92 -1.49 -40.03 0.63
CA SER A 92 -0.27 -39.26 0.72
C SER A 92 0.85 -39.91 -0.09
N GLY A 93 1.57 -39.11 -0.87
CA GLY A 93 2.77 -39.56 -1.56
C GLY A 93 3.81 -38.46 -1.72
N ALA A 94 4.93 -38.80 -2.34
CA ALA A 94 6.06 -37.91 -2.49
C ALA A 94 6.61 -37.92 -3.92
N TYR A 95 7.29 -36.83 -4.27
CA TYR A 95 8.08 -36.71 -5.49
C TYR A 95 9.35 -35.89 -5.21
N ILE A 96 10.35 -35.99 -6.08
CA ILE A 96 11.52 -35.11 -6.00
C ILE A 96 11.29 -33.90 -6.90
N HIS A 97 11.30 -34.11 -8.22
CA HIS A 97 11.00 -33.09 -9.22
C HIS A 97 9.71 -33.41 -9.97
N ALA A 98 9.01 -32.36 -10.40
CA ALA A 98 7.80 -32.48 -11.21
C ALA A 98 7.77 -31.42 -12.32
N ILE A 99 7.31 -31.81 -13.51
CA ILE A 99 7.04 -30.88 -14.61
C ILE A 99 5.62 -31.12 -15.13
N LEU A 100 4.86 -30.03 -15.27
CA LEU A 100 3.57 -29.97 -15.96
C LEU A 100 3.78 -29.16 -17.26
N GLY A 101 3.58 -29.79 -18.41
CA GLY A 101 3.86 -29.18 -19.71
C GLY A 101 5.35 -29.21 -20.07
N GLY A 102 5.99 -30.37 -20.01
CA GLY A 102 7.42 -30.56 -20.29
C GLY A 102 7.78 -30.73 -21.77
N LYS A 103 6.83 -30.57 -22.69
CA LYS A 103 7.05 -30.76 -24.13
C LYS A 103 6.40 -29.63 -24.94
N PRO A 104 7.00 -29.22 -26.07
CA PRO A 104 6.39 -28.25 -26.96
C PRO A 104 5.06 -28.75 -27.50
N ALA A 105 4.07 -27.86 -27.60
CA ALA A 105 2.81 -28.16 -28.24
C ALA A 105 3.01 -28.50 -29.72
N ALA A 106 2.41 -29.60 -30.18
CA ALA A 106 2.39 -29.94 -31.60
C ALA A 106 1.72 -28.85 -32.47
N ASN A 107 0.75 -28.13 -31.91
CA ASN A 107 0.14 -26.94 -32.51
C ASN A 107 0.25 -25.74 -31.55
N PRO A 108 1.23 -24.83 -31.76
CA PRO A 108 1.41 -23.65 -30.90
C PRO A 108 0.23 -22.67 -30.90
N SER A 109 -0.68 -22.72 -31.88
CA SER A 109 -1.87 -21.85 -31.91
C SER A 109 -3.01 -22.35 -31.01
N ASN A 110 -2.93 -23.61 -30.56
CA ASN A 110 -3.87 -24.20 -29.63
C ASN A 110 -3.12 -25.24 -28.78
N PRO A 111 -2.23 -24.78 -27.89
CA PRO A 111 -1.41 -25.67 -27.08
C PRO A 111 -2.30 -26.45 -26.11
N PRO A 112 -2.10 -27.78 -25.98
CA PRO A 112 -2.76 -28.54 -24.93
C PRO A 112 -2.17 -28.18 -23.56
N VAL A 113 -2.95 -28.37 -22.50
CA VAL A 113 -2.57 -28.00 -21.14
C VAL A 113 -2.50 -29.24 -20.26
N ALA A 114 -1.35 -29.44 -19.59
CA ALA A 114 -1.16 -30.51 -18.64
C ALA A 114 -1.69 -30.11 -17.26
N HIS A 115 -2.44 -30.97 -16.59
CA HIS A 115 -3.09 -30.65 -15.32
C HIS A 115 -2.59 -31.55 -14.18
N LEU A 116 -2.28 -30.93 -13.03
CA LEU A 116 -2.13 -31.62 -11.74
C LEU A 116 -3.20 -31.12 -10.78
N GLN A 117 -3.96 -32.04 -10.19
CA GLN A 117 -5.05 -31.75 -9.27
C GLN A 117 -4.82 -32.49 -7.94
N VAL A 118 -4.67 -31.75 -6.84
CA VAL A 118 -4.51 -32.29 -5.48
C VAL A 118 -5.70 -31.84 -4.64
N PHE A 119 -6.64 -32.74 -4.41
CA PHE A 119 -7.94 -32.41 -3.84
C PHE A 119 -8.28 -33.18 -2.57
N ASN A 120 -9.16 -32.56 -1.77
CA ASN A 120 -9.77 -33.10 -0.56
C ASN A 120 -8.85 -33.08 0.66
N ASN A 121 -9.46 -32.87 1.81
CA ASN A 121 -8.79 -32.93 3.10
C ASN A 121 -8.14 -34.29 3.35
N GLY A 122 -6.91 -34.28 3.88
CA GLY A 122 -6.11 -35.48 4.13
C GLY A 122 -5.38 -36.01 2.90
N THR A 123 -5.50 -35.35 1.74
CA THR A 123 -4.69 -35.64 0.55
C THR A 123 -3.41 -34.82 0.57
N SER A 124 -2.26 -35.46 0.40
CA SER A 124 -0.97 -34.77 0.38
C SER A 124 -0.02 -35.25 -0.71
N MET A 125 0.69 -34.31 -1.31
CA MET A 125 1.78 -34.58 -2.24
C MET A 125 3.02 -33.77 -1.82
N THR A 126 4.04 -34.45 -1.32
CA THR A 126 5.24 -33.79 -0.76
C THR A 126 6.39 -33.82 -1.76
N GLY A 127 6.79 -32.66 -2.24
CA GLY A 127 7.93 -32.46 -3.14
C GLY A 127 9.18 -32.04 -2.38
N SER A 128 10.32 -32.72 -2.60
CA SER A 128 11.60 -32.29 -2.03
C SER A 128 12.44 -31.41 -2.97
N GLY A 129 12.00 -31.23 -4.22
CA GLY A 129 12.70 -30.49 -5.25
C GLY A 129 11.77 -29.51 -5.99
N ARG A 130 12.17 -29.16 -7.21
CA ARG A 130 11.45 -28.24 -8.10
C ARG A 130 10.13 -28.81 -8.63
N LEU A 131 9.09 -27.99 -8.59
CA LEU A 131 7.86 -28.13 -9.37
C LEU A 131 7.83 -27.03 -10.45
N SER A 132 7.85 -27.42 -11.73
CA SER A 132 7.64 -26.52 -12.86
C SER A 132 6.23 -26.68 -13.43
N ILE A 133 5.49 -25.58 -13.46
CA ILE A 133 4.14 -25.46 -14.00
C ILE A 133 4.26 -24.63 -15.27
N GLY A 134 4.35 -25.33 -16.39
CA GLY A 134 4.95 -24.81 -17.61
C GLY A 134 6.44 -25.13 -17.67
N ASP A 135 6.91 -25.43 -18.87
CA ASP A 135 8.32 -25.56 -19.23
C ASP A 135 8.40 -25.28 -20.75
N GLU A 136 8.59 -26.28 -21.61
CA GLU A 136 8.39 -26.10 -23.06
C GLU A 136 6.91 -26.08 -23.50
N GLY A 137 6.00 -26.58 -22.67
CA GLY A 137 4.54 -26.61 -22.88
C GLY A 137 3.78 -25.83 -21.81
N GLN A 138 2.44 -25.94 -21.83
CA GLN A 138 1.56 -25.30 -20.84
C GLN A 138 1.18 -26.27 -19.72
N GLY A 139 1.16 -25.77 -18.49
CA GLY A 139 0.75 -26.52 -17.31
C GLY A 139 -0.22 -25.74 -16.43
N ASP A 140 -1.11 -26.48 -15.77
CA ASP A 140 -2.04 -25.99 -14.77
C ASP A 140 -1.93 -26.82 -13.49
N LEU A 141 -1.87 -26.13 -12.36
CA LEU A 141 -1.96 -26.73 -11.04
C LEU A 141 -3.26 -26.33 -10.35
N PHE A 142 -3.93 -27.30 -9.72
CA PHE A 142 -5.06 -27.06 -8.82
C PHE A 142 -4.82 -27.75 -7.48
N VAL A 143 -4.75 -26.97 -6.40
CA VAL A 143 -4.76 -27.47 -5.01
C VAL A 143 -6.05 -26.99 -4.38
N ALA A 144 -6.97 -27.91 -4.07
CA ALA A 144 -8.30 -27.52 -3.63
C ALA A 144 -8.98 -28.42 -2.60
N ASN A 145 -10.08 -27.92 -2.02
CA ASN A 145 -10.94 -28.65 -1.08
C ASN A 145 -10.18 -29.26 0.13
N GLY A 146 -9.12 -28.61 0.61
CA GLY A 146 -8.29 -29.10 1.72
C GLY A 146 -7.08 -29.93 1.32
N GLY A 147 -6.73 -29.96 0.03
CA GLY A 147 -5.51 -30.63 -0.46
C GLY A 147 -4.23 -29.94 0.02
N TYR A 148 -3.17 -30.73 0.23
CA TYR A 148 -1.83 -30.24 0.60
C TYR A 148 -0.80 -30.57 -0.48
N LEU A 149 -0.04 -29.57 -0.91
CA LEU A 149 1.09 -29.72 -1.83
C LEU A 149 2.33 -29.08 -1.21
N SER A 150 3.50 -29.70 -1.37
CA SER A 150 4.76 -29.01 -1.11
C SER A 150 5.81 -29.20 -2.20
N CYS A 151 6.74 -28.26 -2.28
CA CYS A 151 7.96 -28.32 -3.12
C CYS A 151 9.08 -27.45 -2.54
N ALA A 152 10.33 -27.65 -2.99
CA ALA A 152 11.46 -26.80 -2.58
C ALA A 152 11.64 -25.55 -3.44
N GLU A 153 11.14 -25.59 -4.69
CA GLU A 153 11.15 -24.46 -5.64
C GLU A 153 9.91 -24.59 -6.52
N ALA A 154 9.21 -23.49 -6.75
CA ALA A 154 8.05 -23.44 -7.65
C ALA A 154 8.32 -22.47 -8.80
N ARG A 155 8.08 -22.92 -10.03
CA ARG A 155 8.12 -22.08 -11.23
C ARG A 155 6.77 -22.14 -11.91
N VAL A 156 6.14 -20.98 -12.09
CA VAL A 156 4.88 -20.84 -12.80
C VAL A 156 5.15 -20.02 -14.05
N GLY A 157 4.87 -20.58 -15.21
CA GLY A 157 5.23 -20.04 -16.52
C GLY A 157 6.16 -20.98 -17.28
N GLY A 158 6.26 -20.79 -18.59
CA GLY A 158 7.09 -21.63 -19.46
C GLY A 158 8.45 -21.03 -19.80
N LEU A 159 9.15 -21.64 -20.74
CA LEU A 159 10.44 -21.24 -21.31
C LEU A 159 10.31 -20.72 -22.74
N LEU A 160 9.16 -20.92 -23.38
CA LEU A 160 8.90 -20.55 -24.77
C LEU A 160 7.91 -19.39 -24.87
N ALA A 161 7.96 -18.64 -25.96
CA ALA A 161 6.95 -17.62 -26.23
C ALA A 161 5.55 -18.26 -26.41
N ASN A 162 4.50 -17.55 -25.98
CA ASN A 162 3.10 -18.00 -26.04
C ASN A 162 2.76 -19.24 -25.18
N THR A 163 3.64 -19.65 -24.25
CA THR A 163 3.28 -20.61 -23.20
C THR A 163 2.84 -19.85 -21.96
N THR A 164 1.55 -19.95 -21.64
CA THR A 164 0.99 -19.45 -20.39
C THR A 164 0.73 -20.63 -19.46
N SER A 165 0.99 -20.47 -18.17
CA SER A 165 0.76 -21.54 -17.20
C SER A 165 0.16 -20.98 -15.92
N THR A 166 -0.72 -21.75 -15.30
CA THR A 166 -1.56 -21.26 -14.22
C THR A 166 -1.48 -22.15 -12.98
N ALA A 167 -1.67 -21.55 -11.82
CA ALA A 167 -1.82 -22.28 -10.57
C ALA A 167 -2.99 -21.68 -9.78
N VAL A 168 -3.86 -22.56 -9.26
CA VAL A 168 -4.98 -22.17 -8.40
C VAL A 168 -4.88 -22.93 -7.08
N VAL A 169 -4.84 -22.18 -5.98
CA VAL A 169 -4.93 -22.74 -4.62
C VAL A 169 -6.20 -22.20 -3.99
N GLY A 170 -7.20 -23.08 -3.82
CA GLY A 170 -8.53 -22.62 -3.45
C GLY A 170 -9.34 -23.54 -2.53
N GLY A 171 -10.22 -22.94 -1.73
CA GLY A 171 -11.05 -23.67 -0.78
C GLY A 171 -10.41 -23.81 0.60
N ASP A 172 -11.27 -23.83 1.62
CA ASP A 172 -10.89 -23.88 3.03
C ASP A 172 -9.96 -25.06 3.33
N GLY A 173 -8.85 -24.78 4.02
CA GLY A 173 -7.82 -25.75 4.38
C GLY A 173 -6.85 -26.16 3.26
N SER A 174 -7.02 -25.69 2.03
CA SER A 174 -6.06 -25.97 0.95
C SER A 174 -4.75 -25.23 1.17
N LEU A 175 -3.63 -25.94 1.07
CA LEU A 175 -2.31 -25.40 1.38
C LEU A 175 -1.27 -25.82 0.33
N TRP A 176 -0.56 -24.83 -0.21
CA TRP A 176 0.67 -25.04 -0.97
C TRP A 176 1.87 -24.45 -0.22
N GLU A 177 2.79 -25.30 0.21
CA GLU A 177 4.05 -24.89 0.85
C GLU A 177 5.21 -25.02 -0.13
N THR A 178 5.87 -23.91 -0.45
CA THR A 178 7.02 -23.91 -1.35
C THR A 178 8.22 -23.19 -0.73
N GLY A 179 9.41 -23.46 -1.26
CA GLY A 179 10.56 -22.57 -1.05
C GLY A 179 10.37 -21.29 -1.86
N ILE A 180 11.32 -21.02 -2.76
CA ILE A 180 11.20 -19.87 -3.66
C ILE A 180 10.09 -20.14 -4.67
N ILE A 181 9.22 -19.16 -4.90
CA ILE A 181 8.24 -19.18 -5.98
C ILE A 181 8.54 -18.07 -6.99
N ALA A 182 8.58 -18.42 -8.27
CA ALA A 182 8.65 -17.48 -9.37
C ALA A 182 7.42 -17.62 -10.26
N VAL A 183 6.58 -16.60 -10.26
CA VAL A 183 5.41 -16.45 -11.14
C VAL A 183 5.81 -15.59 -12.33
N GLY A 184 5.78 -16.17 -13.52
CA GLY A 184 6.43 -15.62 -14.69
C GLY A 184 7.93 -15.91 -14.72
N TYR A 185 8.38 -17.15 -14.48
CA TYR A 185 9.82 -17.49 -14.42
C TYR A 185 10.57 -17.30 -15.76
N GLY A 186 9.91 -17.53 -16.89
CA GLY A 186 10.46 -17.34 -18.23
C GLY A 186 9.45 -16.63 -19.14
N ALA A 187 8.34 -17.32 -19.38
CA ALA A 187 7.12 -16.81 -19.99
C ALA A 187 6.06 -16.49 -18.93
N SER A 188 4.95 -15.85 -19.33
CA SER A 188 3.89 -15.42 -18.42
C SER A 188 3.32 -16.55 -17.56
N GLY A 189 3.19 -16.28 -16.26
CA GLY A 189 2.62 -17.19 -15.27
C GLY A 189 1.56 -16.50 -14.42
N PHE A 190 0.56 -17.25 -13.99
CA PHE A 190 -0.61 -16.74 -13.26
C PHE A 190 -0.84 -17.58 -12.01
N LEU A 191 -0.92 -16.95 -10.84
CA LEU A 191 -1.27 -17.63 -9.58
C LEU A 191 -2.52 -16.99 -8.98
N THR A 192 -3.54 -17.81 -8.74
CA THR A 192 -4.74 -17.40 -8.01
C THR A 192 -4.83 -18.15 -6.68
N ILE A 193 -4.99 -17.39 -5.60
CA ILE A 193 -5.22 -17.90 -4.25
C ILE A 193 -6.60 -17.39 -3.84
N GLU A 194 -7.56 -18.30 -3.69
CA GLU A 194 -8.97 -17.90 -3.57
C GLU A 194 -9.75 -18.78 -2.59
N ASN A 195 -10.97 -18.36 -2.24
CA ASN A 195 -11.90 -19.18 -1.46
C ASN A 195 -11.29 -19.73 -0.14
N GLY A 196 -10.40 -18.99 0.52
CA GLY A 196 -9.74 -19.38 1.77
C GLY A 196 -8.52 -20.30 1.60
N GLY A 197 -8.01 -20.45 0.38
CA GLY A 197 -6.77 -21.17 0.12
C GLY A 197 -5.54 -20.41 0.63
N ARG A 198 -4.44 -21.14 0.86
CA ARG A 198 -3.20 -20.55 1.39
C ARG A 198 -1.96 -21.00 0.63
N VAL A 199 -1.07 -20.06 0.33
CA VAL A 199 0.29 -20.33 -0.17
C VAL A 199 1.29 -19.80 0.84
N ASN A 200 2.25 -20.64 1.23
CA ASN A 200 3.42 -20.25 2.00
C ASN A 200 4.67 -20.38 1.12
N SER A 201 5.50 -19.35 1.04
CA SER A 201 6.77 -19.37 0.30
C SER A 201 7.92 -18.77 1.11
N THR A 202 9.17 -19.11 0.78
CA THR A 202 10.33 -18.39 1.33
C THR A 202 10.46 -17.03 0.66
N ASP A 203 10.62 -16.97 -0.65
CA ASP A 203 10.68 -15.72 -1.41
C ASP A 203 9.73 -15.79 -2.61
N GLY A 204 9.24 -14.64 -3.05
CA GLY A 204 8.33 -14.51 -4.18
C GLY A 204 8.88 -13.59 -5.25
N TYR A 205 8.84 -14.03 -6.51
CA TYR A 205 9.21 -13.24 -7.66
C TYR A 205 8.05 -13.22 -8.66
N VAL A 206 7.60 -12.04 -9.06
CA VAL A 206 6.52 -11.87 -10.04
C VAL A 206 7.06 -11.12 -11.25
N SER A 207 6.87 -11.67 -12.45
CA SER A 207 7.47 -11.22 -13.71
C SER A 207 9.00 -11.24 -13.67
N TRP A 208 9.56 -12.42 -13.40
CA TRP A 208 11.01 -12.66 -13.35
C TRP A 208 11.64 -12.80 -14.74
N GLY A 209 10.95 -13.52 -15.64
CA GLY A 209 11.44 -13.92 -16.95
C GLY A 209 11.40 -12.84 -18.02
N THR A 210 12.08 -13.08 -19.14
CA THR A 210 12.20 -12.13 -20.26
C THR A 210 11.04 -12.17 -21.26
N LEU A 211 10.05 -13.04 -21.05
CA LEU A 211 8.81 -13.16 -21.84
C LEU A 211 7.59 -13.22 -20.90
N SER A 212 7.74 -12.62 -19.71
CA SER A 212 6.79 -12.73 -18.61
C SER A 212 5.86 -11.53 -18.53
N GLU A 213 5.53 -10.95 -19.69
CA GLU A 213 4.61 -9.82 -19.80
C GLU A 213 3.31 -10.17 -19.07
N ASP A 214 2.85 -9.25 -18.23
CA ASP A 214 1.57 -9.34 -17.52
C ASP A 214 1.42 -10.54 -16.55
N SER A 215 2.54 -11.10 -16.08
CA SER A 215 2.48 -12.14 -15.03
C SER A 215 1.87 -11.56 -13.77
N ASN A 216 0.93 -12.29 -13.17
CA ASN A 216 0.19 -11.80 -12.01
C ASN A 216 0.02 -12.83 -10.90
N VAL A 217 -0.20 -12.30 -9.70
CA VAL A 217 -0.68 -13.07 -8.55
C VAL A 217 -1.93 -12.40 -8.01
N ILE A 218 -3.01 -13.16 -7.84
CA ILE A 218 -4.26 -12.69 -7.24
C ILE A 218 -4.49 -13.44 -5.94
N VAL A 219 -4.69 -12.71 -4.84
CA VAL A 219 -5.13 -13.21 -3.54
C VAL A 219 -6.53 -12.66 -3.29
N ASN A 220 -7.55 -13.50 -3.41
CA ASN A 220 -8.93 -13.04 -3.46
C ASN A 220 -9.82 -13.68 -2.41
N GLY A 221 -10.48 -12.83 -1.62
CA GLY A 221 -11.64 -13.20 -0.85
C GLY A 221 -11.36 -14.09 0.36
N LEU A 222 -12.42 -14.70 0.85
CA LEU A 222 -12.42 -15.60 1.99
C LEU A 222 -12.99 -16.94 1.58
N SER A 223 -12.85 -17.94 2.45
CA SER A 223 -13.59 -19.18 2.39
C SER A 223 -15.10 -18.94 2.30
N ALA A 224 -15.82 -19.92 1.75
CA ALA A 224 -17.28 -19.83 1.56
C ALA A 224 -18.06 -19.60 2.86
N ASN A 225 -17.49 -19.94 4.03
CA ASN A 225 -18.06 -19.68 5.35
C ASN A 225 -17.64 -18.32 5.95
N GLY A 226 -16.85 -17.54 5.22
CA GLY A 226 -16.34 -16.22 5.61
C GLY A 226 -15.37 -16.22 6.79
N SER A 227 -14.83 -17.38 7.19
CA SER A 227 -14.02 -17.51 8.41
C SER A 227 -12.51 -17.43 8.17
N GLN A 228 -12.05 -17.71 6.95
CA GLN A 228 -10.63 -17.81 6.62
C GLN A 228 -10.33 -16.96 5.37
N PRO A 229 -9.48 -15.93 5.45
CA PRO A 229 -9.01 -15.22 4.27
C PRO A 229 -8.15 -16.12 3.40
N SER A 230 -8.26 -15.91 2.08
CA SER A 230 -7.25 -16.36 1.13
C SER A 230 -5.94 -15.64 1.46
N MET A 231 -4.82 -16.36 1.47
CA MET A 231 -3.58 -15.80 1.99
C MET A 231 -2.35 -16.22 1.19
N TRP A 232 -1.49 -15.25 0.89
CA TRP A 232 -0.11 -15.51 0.52
C TRP A 232 0.83 -15.03 1.63
N ALA A 233 1.57 -15.95 2.24
CA ALA A 233 2.54 -15.64 3.28
C ALA A 233 3.97 -15.93 2.81
N LEU A 234 4.84 -14.91 2.91
CA LEU A 234 6.25 -14.98 2.54
C LEU A 234 7.15 -14.88 3.78
N LEU A 235 7.94 -15.92 4.04
CA LEU A 235 8.96 -15.95 5.11
C LEU A 235 10.25 -15.18 4.75
N GLY A 236 10.26 -14.55 3.58
CA GLY A 236 11.35 -13.78 3.00
C GLY A 236 10.78 -12.58 2.26
N SER A 237 11.36 -12.24 1.11
CA SER A 237 11.04 -11.01 0.37
C SER A 237 10.10 -11.27 -0.82
N LEU A 238 9.37 -10.22 -1.21
CA LEU A 238 8.57 -10.18 -2.43
C LEU A 238 9.19 -9.21 -3.44
N PHE A 239 9.35 -9.65 -4.68
CA PHE A 239 9.82 -8.84 -5.80
C PHE A 239 8.75 -8.79 -6.89
N VAL A 240 8.26 -7.59 -7.21
CA VAL A 240 7.23 -7.35 -8.21
C VAL A 240 7.81 -6.56 -9.38
N GLY A 241 7.81 -7.20 -10.54
CA GLY A 241 8.33 -6.65 -11.78
C GLY A 241 9.87 -6.60 -11.78
N GLN A 242 10.52 -7.46 -12.54
CA GLN A 242 11.97 -7.40 -12.76
C GLN A 242 12.29 -6.97 -14.18
N THR A 243 11.98 -7.83 -15.14
CA THR A 243 12.26 -7.58 -16.56
C THR A 243 11.08 -6.91 -17.24
N TRP A 244 9.87 -7.42 -16.98
CA TRP A 244 8.63 -6.94 -17.55
C TRP A 244 7.66 -6.50 -16.46
N PHE A 245 6.51 -5.99 -16.90
CA PHE A 245 5.44 -5.62 -16.00
C PHE A 245 4.92 -6.87 -15.27
N GLY A 246 4.88 -6.81 -13.94
CA GLY A 246 4.24 -7.81 -13.10
C GLY A 246 3.28 -7.18 -12.10
N SER A 247 2.23 -7.89 -11.73
CA SER A 247 1.27 -7.40 -10.74
C SER A 247 0.99 -8.39 -9.62
N VAL A 248 0.72 -7.86 -8.44
CA VAL A 248 0.16 -8.59 -7.32
C VAL A 248 -1.10 -7.85 -6.87
N GLU A 249 -2.21 -8.57 -6.79
CA GLU A 249 -3.53 -8.03 -6.44
C GLU A 249 -4.06 -8.76 -5.21
N VAL A 250 -4.46 -8.01 -4.18
CA VAL A 250 -5.08 -8.53 -2.96
C VAL A 250 -6.46 -7.93 -2.84
N LEU A 251 -7.48 -8.77 -2.98
CA LEU A 251 -8.85 -8.38 -3.28
C LEU A 251 -9.85 -8.95 -2.28
N ASP A 252 -10.95 -8.22 -2.09
CA ASP A 252 -12.16 -8.65 -1.40
C ASP A 252 -11.93 -9.32 -0.01
N GLY A 253 -10.98 -8.82 0.77
CA GLY A 253 -10.65 -9.35 2.10
C GLY A 253 -9.63 -10.50 2.12
N GLY A 254 -8.84 -10.64 1.06
CA GLY A 254 -7.63 -11.46 1.07
C GLY A 254 -6.46 -10.80 1.79
N ASP A 255 -5.45 -11.61 2.12
CA ASP A 255 -4.30 -11.19 2.93
C ASP A 255 -2.96 -11.47 2.22
N LEU A 256 -2.07 -10.47 2.24
CA LEU A 256 -0.67 -10.63 1.86
C LEU A 256 0.24 -10.32 3.06
N PHE A 257 1.03 -11.31 3.47
CA PHE A 257 1.99 -11.20 4.57
C PHE A 257 3.42 -11.38 4.07
N VAL A 258 4.32 -10.44 4.38
CA VAL A 258 5.73 -10.47 3.97
C VAL A 258 6.62 -10.19 5.18
N SER A 259 7.41 -11.19 5.60
CA SER A 259 8.26 -11.04 6.79
C SER A 259 9.57 -10.29 6.57
N GLN A 260 9.97 -10.06 5.31
CA GLN A 260 11.12 -9.23 4.96
C GLN A 260 10.67 -8.07 4.06
N ASN A 261 11.40 -7.79 2.99
CA ASN A 261 11.17 -6.59 2.19
C ASN A 261 10.23 -6.85 1.01
N VAL A 262 9.52 -5.80 0.59
CA VAL A 262 8.82 -5.75 -0.69
C VAL A 262 9.57 -4.83 -1.63
N GLN A 263 9.84 -5.27 -2.86
CA GLN A 263 10.46 -4.45 -3.90
C GLN A 263 9.58 -4.39 -5.15
N ILE A 264 9.15 -3.19 -5.51
CA ILE A 264 8.31 -2.91 -6.67
C ILE A 264 9.16 -2.11 -7.68
N LYS A 265 9.58 -2.74 -8.79
CA LYS A 265 10.59 -2.17 -9.71
C LYS A 265 10.15 -1.98 -11.16
N ASN A 266 9.17 -2.75 -11.62
CA ASN A 266 8.46 -2.55 -12.88
C ASN A 266 7.12 -3.25 -12.76
N GLY A 267 6.31 -2.85 -11.80
CA GLY A 267 5.09 -3.55 -11.49
C GLY A 267 4.20 -2.83 -10.49
N GLU A 268 3.07 -3.47 -10.22
CA GLU A 268 2.05 -2.93 -9.32
C GLU A 268 1.77 -3.93 -8.19
N LEU A 269 1.77 -3.43 -6.96
CA LEU A 269 1.15 -4.11 -5.82
C LEU A 269 -0.14 -3.36 -5.48
N ASN A 270 -1.29 -3.96 -5.79
CA ASN A 270 -2.62 -3.39 -5.58
C ASN A 270 -3.35 -4.14 -4.45
N ILE A 271 -3.73 -3.42 -3.40
CA ILE A 271 -4.56 -3.93 -2.31
C ILE A 271 -5.89 -3.21 -2.39
N GLU A 272 -6.97 -3.93 -2.59
CA GLU A 272 -8.24 -3.30 -2.94
C GLU A 272 -9.43 -3.93 -2.22
N GLY A 273 -10.26 -3.03 -1.69
CA GLY A 273 -11.61 -3.36 -1.28
C GLY A 273 -11.70 -4.02 0.09
N ARG A 274 -12.90 -4.54 0.32
CA ARG A 274 -13.30 -5.24 1.54
C ARG A 274 -14.24 -6.36 1.12
N ASN A 275 -14.26 -7.43 1.89
CA ASN A 275 -15.22 -8.51 1.70
C ASN A 275 -16.66 -8.05 2.02
N THR A 276 -17.62 -8.93 1.79
CA THR A 276 -19.04 -8.71 2.12
C THR A 276 -19.34 -8.58 3.61
N ASN A 277 -18.46 -9.07 4.48
CA ASN A 277 -18.56 -8.94 5.95
C ASN A 277 -17.93 -7.63 6.47
N GLY A 278 -17.28 -6.85 5.60
CA GLY A 278 -16.59 -5.61 5.92
C GLY A 278 -15.13 -5.78 6.37
N ASP A 279 -14.54 -6.96 6.28
CA ASP A 279 -13.11 -7.18 6.50
C ASP A 279 -12.32 -6.64 5.29
N PRO A 280 -11.27 -5.85 5.52
CA PRO A 280 -10.49 -5.25 4.44
C PRO A 280 -9.55 -6.26 3.79
N SER A 281 -9.23 -6.04 2.52
CA SER A 281 -8.01 -6.59 1.95
C SER A 281 -6.81 -6.01 2.68
N ASP A 282 -5.86 -6.85 3.07
CA ASP A 282 -4.80 -6.47 4.00
C ASP A 282 -3.39 -6.76 3.46
N LEU A 283 -2.47 -5.86 3.79
CA LEU A 283 -1.04 -5.96 3.51
C LEU A 283 -0.28 -5.81 4.82
N ASP A 284 0.50 -6.81 5.18
CA ASP A 284 1.36 -6.77 6.36
C ASP A 284 2.81 -7.05 5.94
N VAL A 285 3.69 -6.08 6.19
CA VAL A 285 5.12 -6.15 5.86
C VAL A 285 5.97 -5.88 7.10
N LEU A 286 6.68 -6.90 7.59
CA LEU A 286 7.58 -6.74 8.73
C LEU A 286 8.89 -6.02 8.37
N GLY A 287 9.30 -6.09 7.10
CA GLY A 287 10.46 -5.36 6.59
C GLY A 287 10.11 -4.02 5.96
N SER A 288 10.96 -3.55 5.06
CA SER A 288 10.77 -2.29 4.34
C SER A 288 10.12 -2.50 2.96
N VAL A 289 9.40 -1.48 2.50
CA VAL A 289 8.83 -1.42 1.16
C VAL A 289 9.61 -0.43 0.30
N PHE A 290 10.05 -0.89 -0.87
CA PHE A 290 10.77 -0.09 -1.85
C PHE A 290 9.96 0.02 -3.13
N VAL A 291 9.70 1.26 -3.58
CA VAL A 291 8.98 1.53 -4.82
C VAL A 291 9.86 2.36 -5.75
N GLY A 292 10.22 1.76 -6.88
CA GLY A 292 11.03 2.38 -7.92
C GLY A 292 12.05 1.41 -8.51
N GLY A 293 12.16 1.40 -9.84
CA GLY A 293 13.14 0.63 -10.59
C GLY A 293 13.20 1.06 -12.05
N ALA A 294 13.86 0.27 -12.90
CA ALA A 294 14.08 0.62 -14.31
C ALA A 294 12.79 0.65 -15.17
N GLY A 295 11.67 0.16 -14.63
CA GLY A 295 10.36 0.20 -15.25
C GLY A 295 9.69 1.57 -15.26
N ILE A 296 8.57 1.67 -15.98
CA ILE A 296 7.74 2.90 -16.06
C ILE A 296 6.50 2.87 -15.17
N ALA A 297 6.22 1.73 -14.54
CA ALA A 297 5.02 1.50 -13.75
C ALA A 297 5.40 0.91 -12.40
N ASN A 298 5.91 1.75 -11.48
CA ASN A 298 6.37 1.33 -10.15
C ASN A 298 5.37 1.85 -9.12
N LEU A 299 4.39 1.01 -8.76
CA LEU A 299 3.21 1.46 -8.04
C LEU A 299 2.88 0.57 -6.83
N LEU A 300 2.77 1.19 -5.66
CA LEU A 300 2.03 0.66 -4.53
C LEU A 300 0.65 1.32 -4.47
N ALA A 301 -0.42 0.53 -4.56
CA ALA A 301 -1.78 1.03 -4.56
C ALA A 301 -2.59 0.38 -3.43
N LEU A 302 -3.22 1.21 -2.59
CA LEU A 302 -4.28 0.77 -1.71
C LEU A 302 -5.57 1.50 -2.06
N ARG A 303 -6.68 0.76 -2.16
CA ARG A 303 -7.95 1.28 -2.67
C ARG A 303 -9.16 0.81 -1.88
N ASN A 304 -10.24 1.59 -1.91
CA ASN A 304 -11.59 1.16 -1.56
C ASN A 304 -11.75 0.53 -0.14
N GLY A 305 -11.07 1.10 0.85
CA GLY A 305 -11.16 0.66 2.25
C GLY A 305 -10.17 -0.45 2.63
N ALA A 306 -9.19 -0.72 1.77
CA ALA A 306 -8.05 -1.60 2.02
C ALA A 306 -7.16 -1.10 3.15
N LYS A 307 -6.38 -2.03 3.71
CA LYS A 307 -5.43 -1.77 4.80
C LYS A 307 -4.01 -2.19 4.46
N GLY A 308 -3.06 -1.47 5.02
CA GLY A 308 -1.67 -1.86 5.01
C GLY A 308 -0.93 -1.43 6.28
N ASP A 309 -0.01 -2.28 6.72
CA ASP A 309 0.96 -2.02 7.79
C ASP A 309 2.37 -2.38 7.31
N ILE A 310 3.33 -1.51 7.63
CA ILE A 310 4.74 -1.66 7.33
C ILE A 310 5.50 -1.39 8.62
N GLU A 311 6.07 -2.44 9.22
CA GLU A 311 6.91 -2.29 10.40
C GLU A 311 8.27 -1.66 10.07
N GLY A 312 8.78 -1.82 8.84
CA GLY A 312 10.03 -1.21 8.40
C GLY A 312 9.89 0.22 7.88
N ASP A 313 10.64 0.52 6.81
CA ASP A 313 10.65 1.84 6.16
C ASP A 313 9.89 1.80 4.82
N LEU A 314 9.30 2.91 4.43
CA LEU A 314 8.74 3.11 3.08
C LEU A 314 9.66 4.02 2.27
N ILE A 315 10.25 3.51 1.20
CA ILE A 315 11.21 4.26 0.38
C ILE A 315 10.74 4.28 -1.08
N ILE A 316 10.40 5.48 -1.57
CA ILE A 316 9.91 5.70 -2.93
C ILE A 316 10.93 6.54 -3.71
N GLY A 317 11.30 6.08 -4.91
CA GLY A 317 12.25 6.80 -5.77
C GLY A 317 13.71 6.40 -5.56
N LYS A 318 14.01 5.22 -5.02
CA LYS A 318 15.41 4.81 -4.71
C LYS A 318 16.20 4.41 -5.96
N ASP A 319 15.67 3.45 -6.72
CA ASP A 319 16.35 2.81 -7.86
C ASP A 319 15.69 3.17 -9.22
N GLY A 320 14.65 3.99 -9.18
CA GLY A 320 13.91 4.55 -10.32
C GLY A 320 12.73 5.35 -9.82
N GLU A 321 11.98 6.00 -10.71
CA GLU A 321 10.78 6.75 -10.32
C GLU A 321 9.75 5.83 -9.67
N GLY A 322 9.03 6.32 -8.66
CA GLY A 322 8.06 5.50 -7.92
C GLY A 322 6.84 6.28 -7.46
N ALA A 323 5.72 5.58 -7.32
CA ALA A 323 4.48 6.16 -6.87
C ALA A 323 3.76 5.28 -5.83
N MET A 324 3.07 5.94 -4.92
CA MET A 324 2.08 5.33 -4.05
C MET A 324 0.76 6.06 -4.17
N ILE A 325 -0.34 5.33 -4.13
CA ILE A 325 -1.69 5.89 -4.09
C ILE A 325 -2.49 5.27 -2.94
N LEU A 326 -3.25 6.10 -2.24
CA LEU A 326 -4.19 5.70 -1.20
C LEU A 326 -5.54 6.31 -1.54
N TRP A 327 -6.34 5.55 -2.28
CA TRP A 327 -7.62 6.05 -2.79
C TRP A 327 -8.79 5.42 -2.05
N GLY A 328 -9.58 6.23 -1.36
CA GLY A 328 -10.66 5.84 -0.49
C GLY A 328 -12.03 6.01 -1.10
N SER A 329 -13.03 5.59 -0.31
CA SER A 329 -14.38 6.07 -0.47
C SER A 329 -14.61 7.19 0.53
N ALA A 330 -14.94 8.38 0.02
CA ALA A 330 -15.34 9.53 0.81
C ALA A 330 -16.34 9.15 1.91
N HIS A 331 -16.09 9.60 3.15
CA HIS A 331 -17.06 9.55 4.27
C HIS A 331 -17.54 8.16 4.74
N THR A 332 -16.69 7.13 4.71
CA THR A 332 -17.02 5.83 5.33
C THR A 332 -16.35 5.69 6.69
N ALA A 333 -16.90 4.87 7.59
CA ALA A 333 -16.30 4.52 8.89
C ALA A 333 -14.96 3.75 8.77
N ASN A 334 -14.43 3.63 7.56
CA ASN A 334 -13.54 2.58 7.07
C ASN A 334 -12.60 3.18 6.00
N PRO A 335 -11.68 4.08 6.38
CA PRO A 335 -10.77 4.70 5.42
C PRO A 335 -9.87 3.66 4.74
N THR A 336 -9.42 3.96 3.52
CA THR A 336 -8.23 3.30 2.97
C THR A 336 -7.04 3.84 3.74
N TRP A 337 -6.25 2.98 4.38
CA TRP A 337 -5.15 3.45 5.22
C TRP A 337 -3.85 2.67 5.02
N LEU A 338 -2.74 3.35 5.26
CA LEU A 338 -1.41 2.74 5.33
C LEU A 338 -0.67 3.29 6.55
N ASP A 339 -0.14 2.37 7.35
CA ASP A 339 0.68 2.63 8.51
C ASP A 339 2.15 2.30 8.27
N VAL A 340 3.01 3.23 8.68
CA VAL A 340 4.48 3.08 8.69
C VAL A 340 5.00 3.69 10.00
N VAL A 341 4.52 3.15 11.12
CA VAL A 341 4.50 3.83 12.43
C VAL A 341 5.33 3.14 13.52
N ASP A 342 6.09 2.11 13.16
CA ASP A 342 6.93 1.38 14.10
C ASP A 342 7.93 2.31 14.83
N PRO A 343 8.10 2.20 16.16
CA PRO A 343 8.97 3.08 16.92
C PRO A 343 10.47 2.78 16.73
N ALA A 344 10.86 1.60 16.27
CA ALA A 344 12.22 1.23 15.90
C ALA A 344 12.56 1.57 14.44
N ALA A 345 11.58 1.55 13.52
CA ALA A 345 11.71 1.95 12.12
C ALA A 345 10.65 2.98 11.69
N GLY A 346 9.93 2.88 10.57
CA GLY A 346 8.88 3.84 10.23
C GLY A 346 9.36 5.16 9.60
N LEU A 347 10.49 5.16 8.88
CA LEU A 347 10.87 6.29 8.03
C LEU A 347 10.20 6.18 6.65
N CYS A 348 9.55 7.24 6.22
CA CYS A 348 9.02 7.38 4.87
C CYS A 348 9.87 8.39 4.08
N VAL A 349 10.67 7.90 3.13
CA VAL A 349 11.43 8.74 2.19
C VAL A 349 10.74 8.73 0.83
N ILE A 350 10.26 9.90 0.40
CA ILE A 350 9.57 10.07 -0.87
C ILE A 350 10.44 10.97 -1.75
N GLY A 351 10.86 10.47 -2.90
CA GLY A 351 11.81 11.15 -3.77
C GLY A 351 13.24 11.01 -3.28
N HIS A 352 13.74 9.77 -3.19
CA HIS A 352 15.09 9.49 -2.70
C HIS A 352 16.18 9.92 -3.69
N THR A 353 16.46 9.10 -4.71
CA THR A 353 17.46 9.39 -5.76
C THR A 353 16.77 9.95 -7.01
N TYR A 354 15.66 9.33 -7.34
CA TYR A 354 14.72 9.66 -8.40
C TYR A 354 13.45 10.26 -7.80
N ASP A 355 12.59 10.79 -8.66
CA ASP A 355 11.33 11.37 -8.23
C ASP A 355 10.41 10.30 -7.61
N GLY A 356 9.74 10.69 -6.55
CA GLY A 356 8.80 9.84 -5.82
C GLY A 356 7.52 10.59 -5.53
N GLY A 357 6.39 9.94 -5.73
CA GLY A 357 5.07 10.55 -5.52
C GLY A 357 4.21 9.76 -4.55
N VAL A 358 3.45 10.46 -3.73
CA VAL A 358 2.34 9.90 -2.95
C VAL A 358 1.09 10.71 -3.26
N SER A 359 -0.01 10.05 -3.59
CA SER A 359 -1.30 10.69 -3.83
C SER A 359 -2.39 10.09 -2.95
N LEU A 360 -3.11 10.96 -2.24
CA LEU A 360 -4.26 10.61 -1.42
C LEU A 360 -5.48 11.35 -1.94
N ASP A 361 -6.62 10.67 -1.97
CA ASP A 361 -7.93 11.29 -2.20
C ASP A 361 -8.78 11.29 -0.91
N ASP A 362 -10.07 11.64 -1.05
CA ASP A 362 -11.01 11.64 0.06
C ASP A 362 -11.27 10.21 0.58
N GLY A 363 -11.03 10.01 1.87
CA GLY A 363 -11.06 8.69 2.52
C GLY A 363 -9.71 7.97 2.57
N GLY A 364 -8.65 8.55 2.01
CA GLY A 364 -7.27 8.10 2.19
C GLY A 364 -6.65 8.60 3.51
N LEU A 365 -5.98 7.70 4.24
CA LEU A 365 -5.25 8.00 5.47
C LEU A 365 -3.82 7.43 5.41
N PHE A 366 -2.82 8.30 5.34
CA PHE A 366 -1.41 7.91 5.44
C PHE A 366 -0.84 8.29 6.79
N ARG A 367 -0.35 7.33 7.56
CA ARG A 367 0.35 7.60 8.83
C ARG A 367 1.76 7.06 8.76
N CYS A 368 2.72 7.91 9.10
CA CYS A 368 4.11 7.53 9.14
C CYS A 368 4.80 8.19 10.33
N ARG A 369 5.81 7.57 10.91
CA ARG A 369 6.55 8.17 12.03
C ARG A 369 7.25 9.45 11.55
N ASN A 370 8.11 9.33 10.54
CA ASN A 370 8.84 10.45 9.93
C ASN A 370 8.63 10.48 8.43
N ILE A 371 8.21 11.62 7.88
CA ILE A 371 8.05 11.80 6.44
C ILE A 371 9.12 12.76 5.95
N GLN A 372 9.89 12.34 4.96
CA GLN A 372 10.93 13.14 4.29
C GLN A 372 10.62 13.21 2.79
N LEU A 373 10.40 14.43 2.30
CA LEU A 373 10.20 14.70 0.87
C LEU A 373 11.49 15.26 0.28
N GLY A 374 12.17 14.47 -0.55
CA GLY A 374 13.52 14.75 -1.01
C GLY A 374 14.60 14.32 -0.01
N GLN A 375 15.69 13.72 -0.50
CA GLN A 375 16.79 13.21 0.32
C GLN A 375 18.05 14.09 0.24
N ALA A 376 18.74 14.25 1.37
CA ALA A 376 19.99 15.02 1.43
C ALA A 376 21.09 14.40 0.55
N GLY A 377 21.80 15.24 -0.22
CA GLY A 377 22.86 14.79 -1.13
C GLY A 377 22.38 14.06 -2.38
N MET A 378 21.06 13.93 -2.58
CA MET A 378 20.44 13.29 -3.74
C MET A 378 19.61 14.32 -4.54
N SER A 379 19.15 13.95 -5.74
CA SER A 379 18.41 14.83 -6.65
C SER A 379 16.91 14.61 -6.70
N GLY A 380 16.41 13.49 -6.15
CA GLY A 380 15.01 13.09 -6.26
C GLY A 380 14.06 14.14 -5.69
N VAL A 381 12.97 14.42 -6.40
CA VAL A 381 11.90 15.28 -5.91
C VAL A 381 10.83 14.43 -5.23
N GLY A 382 10.51 14.77 -3.98
CA GLY A 382 9.41 14.17 -3.24
C GLY A 382 8.12 14.96 -3.43
N TYR A 383 7.08 14.32 -3.95
CA TYR A 383 5.75 14.90 -4.11
C TYR A 383 4.76 14.21 -3.17
N LEU A 384 4.01 15.02 -2.43
CA LEU A 384 2.88 14.57 -1.62
C LEU A 384 1.64 15.35 -2.04
N MET A 385 0.71 14.68 -2.69
CA MET A 385 -0.58 15.22 -3.10
C MET A 385 -1.65 14.73 -2.12
N VAL A 386 -2.37 15.67 -1.52
CA VAL A 386 -3.47 15.36 -0.60
C VAL A 386 -4.72 16.06 -1.09
N ASP A 387 -5.70 15.29 -1.56
CA ASP A 387 -6.97 15.77 -2.07
C ASP A 387 -8.11 15.29 -1.15
N GLY A 388 -8.49 16.07 -0.15
CA GLY A 388 -9.48 15.66 0.88
C GLY A 388 -9.04 14.56 1.85
N GLY A 389 -7.94 13.87 1.56
CA GLY A 389 -7.35 12.86 2.44
C GLY A 389 -6.64 13.43 3.68
N MET A 390 -6.11 12.52 4.50
CA MET A 390 -5.37 12.84 5.72
C MET A 390 -3.96 12.24 5.69
N VAL A 391 -2.97 13.09 5.94
CA VAL A 391 -1.59 12.66 6.20
C VAL A 391 -1.26 12.95 7.65
N ARG A 392 -0.66 11.98 8.35
CA ARG A 392 -0.20 12.13 9.73
C ARG A 392 1.26 11.74 9.87
N ALA A 393 2.13 12.73 10.06
CA ALA A 393 3.50 12.50 10.52
C ALA A 393 3.51 12.48 12.05
N LEU A 394 3.81 11.32 12.66
CA LEU A 394 3.77 11.19 14.13
C LEU A 394 4.89 11.97 14.82
N GLU A 395 6.00 12.21 14.13
CA GLU A 395 7.12 13.01 14.61
C GLU A 395 7.31 14.22 13.71
N VAL A 396 8.05 14.07 12.62
CA VAL A 396 8.43 15.19 11.74
C VAL A 396 7.96 14.95 10.32
N LEU A 397 7.38 16.00 9.72
CA LEU A 397 7.27 16.16 8.28
C LEU A 397 8.37 17.13 7.82
N GLN A 398 9.33 16.61 7.06
CA GLN A 398 10.37 17.40 6.42
C GLN A 398 10.12 17.52 4.92
N ILE A 399 10.13 18.76 4.43
CA ILE A 399 9.78 19.09 3.04
C ILE A 399 10.99 19.78 2.42
N GLY A 400 11.68 19.04 1.54
CA GLY A 400 12.94 19.41 0.94
C GLY A 400 14.14 19.18 1.86
N GLN A 401 15.34 19.24 1.28
CA GLN A 401 16.62 19.12 1.98
C GLN A 401 17.64 20.13 1.48
N VAL A 402 18.33 20.82 2.39
CA VAL A 402 19.42 21.73 2.04
C VAL A 402 20.56 20.93 1.38
N GLY A 403 20.91 21.28 0.15
CA GLY A 403 21.93 20.55 -0.62
C GLY A 403 21.48 19.17 -1.10
N GLY A 404 20.17 18.91 -1.16
CA GLY A 404 19.59 17.66 -1.65
C GLY A 404 18.31 17.86 -2.44
N GLY A 405 17.48 16.81 -2.43
CA GLY A 405 16.22 16.71 -3.16
C GLY A 405 15.21 17.79 -2.76
N ARG A 406 14.36 18.18 -3.71
CA ARG A 406 13.27 19.13 -3.46
C ARG A 406 12.07 18.39 -2.84
N GLY A 407 11.25 19.12 -2.09
CA GLY A 407 10.01 18.60 -1.53
C GLY A 407 8.83 19.49 -1.89
N GLN A 408 7.72 18.86 -2.27
CA GLN A 408 6.49 19.56 -2.60
C GLN A 408 5.29 18.85 -1.96
N VAL A 409 4.49 19.62 -1.25
CA VAL A 409 3.18 19.19 -0.74
C VAL A 409 2.12 20.01 -1.48
N ASP A 410 1.21 19.34 -2.16
CA ASP A 410 0.07 19.96 -2.81
C ASP A 410 -1.21 19.54 -2.09
N LEU A 411 -1.99 20.54 -1.67
CA LEU A 411 -3.19 20.38 -0.87
C LEU A 411 -4.43 20.80 -1.66
N GLU A 412 -5.47 19.97 -1.62
CA GLU A 412 -6.74 20.14 -2.32
C GLU A 412 -7.94 19.70 -1.46
N ASN A 413 -9.12 20.26 -1.76
CA ASN A 413 -10.44 19.82 -1.26
C ASN A 413 -10.53 19.36 0.21
N ASN A 414 -10.25 20.22 1.18
CA ASN A 414 -10.29 19.95 2.63
C ASN A 414 -9.17 19.03 3.14
N ALA A 415 -8.06 18.93 2.40
CA ALA A 415 -6.88 18.19 2.82
C ALA A 415 -6.42 18.54 4.25
N LEU A 416 -6.05 17.50 4.99
CA LEU A 416 -5.50 17.63 6.34
C LEU A 416 -4.10 17.01 6.41
N VAL A 417 -3.11 17.82 6.76
CA VAL A 417 -1.78 17.36 7.13
C VAL A 417 -1.58 17.63 8.62
N ALA A 418 -1.46 16.58 9.41
CA ALA A 418 -1.23 16.64 10.84
C ALA A 418 0.19 16.18 11.18
N THR A 419 0.92 16.98 11.94
CA THR A 419 2.33 16.71 12.28
C THR A 419 2.58 17.03 13.74
N ASN A 420 3.60 16.43 14.35
CA ASN A 420 4.11 16.94 15.62
C ASN A 420 5.07 18.12 15.38
N GLY A 421 5.89 18.04 14.34
CA GLY A 421 6.70 19.14 13.82
C GLY A 421 6.72 19.15 12.29
N THR A 422 6.80 20.34 11.73
CA THR A 422 6.95 20.54 10.27
C THR A 422 8.18 21.38 9.99
N TYR A 423 9.07 20.88 9.13
CA TYR A 423 10.22 21.62 8.64
C TYR A 423 10.17 21.76 7.12
N ILE A 424 10.07 23.00 6.65
CA ILE A 424 10.09 23.35 5.22
C ILE A 424 11.46 23.97 4.95
N THR A 425 12.30 23.33 4.15
CA THR A 425 13.62 23.87 3.77
C THR A 425 13.49 24.89 2.64
N ALA A 426 14.59 25.57 2.30
CA ALA A 426 14.62 26.56 1.20
C ALA A 426 14.16 26.03 -0.17
N ASN A 427 14.26 24.72 -0.41
CA ASN A 427 13.77 24.03 -1.60
C ASN A 427 12.51 23.19 -1.36
N GLY A 428 11.85 23.43 -0.23
CA GLY A 428 10.57 22.86 0.16
C GLY A 428 9.41 23.81 -0.13
N THR A 429 8.29 23.26 -0.58
CA THR A 429 7.08 24.02 -0.89
C THR A 429 5.82 23.31 -0.39
N ILE A 430 4.90 24.08 0.19
CA ILE A 430 3.51 23.66 0.43
C ILE A 430 2.60 24.57 -0.37
N ASN A 431 1.78 23.99 -1.25
CA ASN A 431 0.83 24.71 -2.09
C ASN A 431 -0.61 24.35 -1.73
N LEU A 432 -1.50 25.33 -1.79
CA LEU A 432 -2.94 25.11 -1.89
C LEU A 432 -3.32 25.24 -3.36
N LYS A 433 -3.75 24.14 -4.00
CA LYS A 433 -4.13 24.16 -5.41
C LYS A 433 -5.61 24.49 -5.59
N SER A 434 -6.47 24.00 -4.69
CA SER A 434 -7.91 24.20 -4.73
C SER A 434 -8.54 24.01 -3.33
N GLY A 435 -9.76 24.54 -3.13
CA GLY A 435 -10.52 24.30 -1.91
C GLY A 435 -9.93 24.92 -0.63
N THR A 436 -10.12 24.23 0.49
CA THR A 436 -9.49 24.58 1.78
C THR A 436 -8.48 23.51 2.18
N ALA A 437 -7.50 23.86 3.00
CA ALA A 437 -6.59 22.87 3.57
C ALA A 437 -6.15 23.28 4.98
N THR A 438 -5.81 22.28 5.79
CA THR A 438 -5.33 22.48 7.16
C THR A 438 -3.98 21.83 7.36
N LEU A 439 -3.02 22.60 7.86
CA LEU A 439 -1.77 22.11 8.41
C LEU A 439 -1.86 22.20 9.94
N ALA A 440 -2.13 21.07 10.60
CA ALA A 440 -2.18 20.97 12.04
C ALA A 440 -0.80 20.61 12.60
N VAL A 441 -0.17 21.52 13.33
CA VAL A 441 1.21 21.37 13.82
C VAL A 441 1.24 21.29 15.33
N GLY A 442 1.79 20.19 15.83
CA GLY A 442 1.92 19.89 17.25
C GLY A 442 3.02 20.69 17.96
N PHE A 443 3.50 20.12 19.07
CA PHE A 443 4.36 20.82 20.02
C PHE A 443 5.77 21.13 19.51
N LEU A 444 6.27 20.42 18.48
CA LEU A 444 7.57 20.74 17.88
C LEU A 444 7.48 21.97 16.97
N GLY A 445 6.27 22.38 16.57
CA GLY A 445 6.03 23.62 15.84
C GLY A 445 6.42 23.57 14.36
N LEU A 446 6.32 24.74 13.72
CA LEU A 446 6.57 24.95 12.31
C LEU A 446 7.85 25.76 12.11
N GLN A 447 8.81 25.19 11.39
CA GLN A 447 9.97 25.90 10.86
C GLN A 447 9.89 25.97 9.33
N ASN A 448 10.01 27.18 8.77
CA ASN A 448 9.82 27.43 7.35
C ASN A 448 10.92 28.35 6.78
N ASP A 449 11.91 27.72 6.15
CA ASP A 449 12.93 28.37 5.33
C ASP A 449 12.54 28.40 3.83
N GLY A 450 11.42 27.77 3.46
CA GLY A 450 10.91 27.63 2.09
C GLY A 450 9.62 28.38 1.82
N THR A 451 8.71 27.75 1.07
CA THR A 451 7.42 28.36 0.70
C THR A 451 6.25 27.67 1.38
N LEU A 452 5.40 28.45 2.05
CA LEU A 452 4.07 28.04 2.49
C LEU A 452 3.03 28.94 1.80
N ALA A 453 2.17 28.35 0.99
CA ALA A 453 1.15 29.08 0.24
C ALA A 453 0.12 29.75 1.16
N LEU A 454 -0.36 30.92 0.73
CA LEU A 454 -1.45 31.64 1.35
C LEU A 454 -2.75 30.84 1.23
N GLY A 455 -3.59 30.86 2.27
CA GLY A 455 -4.87 30.14 2.31
C GLY A 455 -4.82 28.76 2.97
N VAL A 456 -3.62 28.21 3.25
CA VAL A 456 -3.49 27.03 4.12
C VAL A 456 -3.73 27.45 5.57
N ASN A 457 -4.70 26.82 6.23
CA ASN A 457 -5.01 27.08 7.64
C ASN A 457 -3.97 26.38 8.53
N VAL A 458 -3.10 27.15 9.19
CA VAL A 458 -2.14 26.58 10.15
C VAL A 458 -2.79 26.54 11.54
N LEU A 459 -3.06 25.34 12.05
CA LEU A 459 -3.62 25.13 13.38
C LEU A 459 -2.56 24.60 14.33
N HIS A 460 -2.50 25.16 15.54
CA HIS A 460 -1.75 24.57 16.65
C HIS A 460 -2.76 23.90 17.58
N PRO A 461 -2.82 22.56 17.67
CA PRO A 461 -3.72 21.89 18.57
C PRO A 461 -3.45 22.38 20.00
N LYS A 462 -4.50 22.82 20.68
CA LYS A 462 -4.43 23.24 22.08
C LYS A 462 -3.83 22.07 22.87
N THR A 463 -2.67 22.26 23.49
CA THR A 463 -2.15 21.28 24.44
C THR A 463 -3.24 21.04 25.48
N ALA A 464 -3.49 19.77 25.83
CA ALA A 464 -4.40 19.43 26.91
C ALA A 464 -3.84 19.98 28.21
N ALA A 465 -4.11 21.27 28.49
CA ALA A 465 -3.93 21.84 29.80
C ALA A 465 -4.83 21.04 30.74
N ALA A 466 -4.24 20.52 31.83
CA ALA A 466 -4.99 19.97 32.95
C ALA A 466 -6.19 20.88 33.23
N SER A 467 -7.39 20.29 33.31
CA SER A 467 -8.67 20.99 33.35
C SER A 467 -8.62 22.25 34.23
N PRO A 468 -8.84 23.46 33.68
CA PRO A 468 -9.09 24.61 34.53
C PRO A 468 -10.49 24.45 35.12
N LYS A 469 -10.57 24.31 36.44
CA LYS A 469 -11.81 24.62 37.17
C LYS A 469 -12.05 26.13 37.04
N GLY A 470 -12.83 26.56 36.05
CA GLY A 470 -13.27 27.94 35.88
C GLY A 470 -13.89 28.21 34.51
N PRO A 471 -14.82 29.17 34.38
CA PRO A 471 -15.48 29.47 33.11
C PRO A 471 -14.45 29.93 32.07
N ALA A 472 -14.63 29.47 30.84
CA ALA A 472 -13.67 29.54 29.73
C ALA A 472 -13.10 30.96 29.51
N GLN A 473 -11.78 31.11 29.67
CA GLN A 473 -11.05 32.23 29.09
C GLN A 473 -10.52 31.82 27.72
N HIS A 474 -10.96 32.52 26.69
CA HIS A 474 -10.30 32.54 25.39
C HIS A 474 -8.98 33.29 25.58
N GLY A 475 -7.86 32.57 25.62
CA GLY A 475 -6.52 33.17 25.66
C GLY A 475 -5.97 33.27 24.23
N ALA A 476 -5.34 34.39 23.89
CA ALA A 476 -4.80 34.62 22.58
C ALA A 476 -3.57 33.75 22.25
N THR A 477 -3.49 33.32 21.00
CA THR A 477 -2.43 32.44 20.48
C THR A 477 -1.33 33.24 19.75
N ILE A 478 -0.07 32.84 19.95
CA ILE A 478 1.07 33.31 19.15
C ILE A 478 1.28 32.30 18.01
N LEU A 479 1.22 32.75 16.76
CA LEU A 479 1.70 32.01 15.59
C LEU A 479 3.19 32.29 15.42
N ALA A 480 4.05 31.28 15.53
CA ALA A 480 5.48 31.42 15.31
C ALA A 480 5.86 30.89 13.91
N VAL A 481 6.60 31.69 13.16
CA VAL A 481 7.23 31.37 11.87
C VAL A 481 8.73 31.41 12.09
N SER A 482 9.41 30.27 12.06
CA SER A 482 10.87 30.28 12.01
C SER A 482 11.32 30.46 10.57
N GLY A 483 12.08 31.50 10.27
CA GLY A 483 12.50 31.90 8.91
C GLY A 483 11.90 33.23 8.45
N ASN A 484 11.96 33.51 7.14
CA ASN A 484 11.37 34.72 6.56
C ASN A 484 9.89 34.51 6.24
N LEU A 485 9.07 35.55 6.42
CA LEU A 485 7.67 35.59 5.99
C LEU A 485 7.56 36.49 4.74
N SER A 486 6.83 36.07 3.70
CA SER A 486 6.52 36.91 2.54
C SER A 486 5.04 36.81 2.19
N MET A 487 4.34 37.94 2.18
CA MET A 487 2.94 38.06 1.80
C MET A 487 2.82 38.69 0.41
N GLY A 488 2.08 38.03 -0.49
CA GLY A 488 1.72 38.57 -1.81
C GLY A 488 0.41 39.37 -1.80
N PRO A 489 0.01 39.98 -2.95
CA PRO A 489 -1.18 40.85 -3.03
C PRO A 489 -2.53 40.19 -2.66
N ALA A 490 -2.63 38.86 -2.75
CA ALA A 490 -3.81 38.09 -2.35
C ALA A 490 -3.74 37.57 -0.90
N GLY A 491 -2.63 37.79 -0.19
CA GLY A 491 -2.44 37.29 1.17
C GLY A 491 -3.36 37.95 2.18
N ARG A 492 -3.74 37.22 3.23
CA ARG A 492 -4.60 37.72 4.30
C ARG A 492 -4.04 37.29 5.65
N LEU A 493 -3.81 38.24 6.55
CA LEU A 493 -3.46 38.00 7.95
C LEU A 493 -4.64 38.41 8.83
N GLU A 494 -5.12 37.49 9.67
CA GLU A 494 -6.22 37.77 10.60
C GLU A 494 -5.72 37.83 12.04
N ILE A 495 -6.04 38.90 12.75
CA ILE A 495 -5.68 39.11 14.15
C ILE A 495 -6.96 39.28 14.96
N PRO A 496 -7.33 38.29 15.81
CA PRO A 496 -8.44 38.44 16.73
C PRO A 496 -8.06 39.31 17.93
N LEU A 497 -8.98 40.16 18.40
CA LEU A 497 -8.84 41.03 19.58
C LEU A 497 -10.07 40.89 20.48
N ILE A 498 -9.85 40.50 21.73
CA ILE A 498 -10.90 40.37 22.78
C ILE A 498 -10.55 41.17 24.04
N GLY A 499 -9.42 41.88 24.04
CA GLY A 499 -8.95 42.71 25.13
C GLY A 499 -7.63 43.40 24.79
N LYS A 500 -7.18 44.30 25.67
CA LYS A 500 -5.95 45.09 25.46
C LYS A 500 -4.68 44.40 25.96
N ASP A 501 -4.82 43.48 26.90
CA ASP A 501 -3.68 42.85 27.53
C ASP A 501 -3.04 41.83 26.57
N SER A 502 -1.76 41.56 26.79
CA SER A 502 -0.90 40.87 25.81
C SER A 502 -1.34 39.43 25.49
N ASP A 503 -2.19 38.84 26.33
CA ASP A 503 -2.80 37.52 26.23
C ASP A 503 -4.25 37.57 25.70
N GLN A 504 -4.73 38.75 25.27
CA GLN A 504 -6.10 39.00 24.81
C GLN A 504 -6.20 39.41 23.33
N TYR A 505 -5.10 39.31 22.57
CA TYR A 505 -5.10 39.50 21.12
C TYR A 505 -4.04 38.64 20.41
N GLY A 506 -4.33 38.22 19.18
CA GLY A 506 -3.47 37.33 18.40
C GLY A 506 -2.13 37.97 18.02
N LYS A 507 -1.07 37.14 17.91
CA LYS A 507 0.28 37.61 17.57
C LYS A 507 0.95 36.71 16.54
N LEU A 508 1.78 37.29 15.70
CA LEU A 508 2.65 36.62 14.73
C LEU A 508 4.11 36.90 15.08
N ALA A 509 4.90 35.88 15.39
CA ALA A 509 6.33 35.99 15.63
C ALA A 509 7.10 35.36 14.48
N VAL A 510 8.03 36.09 13.88
CA VAL A 510 8.85 35.68 12.72
C VAL A 510 10.33 35.75 13.15
N SER A 511 11.08 34.65 13.02
CA SER A 511 12.50 34.64 13.43
C SER A 511 13.44 35.27 12.38
N GLY A 512 12.97 35.42 11.13
CA GLY A 512 13.62 36.15 10.04
C GLY A 512 12.94 37.49 9.74
N SER A 513 13.04 37.93 8.49
CA SER A 513 12.39 39.14 7.97
C SER A 513 10.94 38.88 7.54
N ALA A 514 10.05 39.87 7.64
CA ALA A 514 8.67 39.79 7.17
C ALA A 514 8.40 40.80 6.05
N ALA A 515 8.10 40.34 4.83
CA ALA A 515 7.62 41.17 3.72
C ALA A 515 6.08 41.17 3.70
N LEU A 516 5.46 42.34 3.87
CA LEU A 516 4.01 42.51 3.99
C LEU A 516 3.37 43.04 2.69
N ASN A 517 2.20 42.50 2.35
CA ASN A 517 1.30 42.90 1.25
C ASN A 517 -0.11 42.35 1.57
N GLY A 518 -1.08 42.51 0.67
CA GLY A 518 -2.41 41.92 0.81
C GLY A 518 -3.24 42.57 1.93
N VAL A 519 -4.07 41.79 2.61
CA VAL A 519 -5.07 42.26 3.58
C VAL A 519 -4.65 41.94 5.01
N LEU A 520 -4.72 42.92 5.92
CA LEU A 520 -4.78 42.66 7.37
C LEU A 520 -6.22 42.82 7.84
N ALA A 521 -6.80 41.79 8.43
CA ALA A 521 -8.11 41.82 9.05
C ALA A 521 -7.99 41.83 10.58
N LEU A 522 -8.48 42.90 11.20
CA LEU A 522 -8.54 43.07 12.65
C LEU A 522 -9.96 42.74 13.11
N ASN A 523 -10.11 41.62 13.83
CA ASN A 523 -11.41 41.08 14.21
C ASN A 523 -11.64 41.30 15.71
N PHE A 524 -12.44 42.31 16.05
CA PHE A 524 -12.85 42.60 17.43
C PHE A 524 -14.03 41.69 17.82
N HIS A 525 -13.89 40.97 18.93
CA HIS A 525 -14.86 39.99 19.41
C HIS A 525 -15.24 40.26 20.88
N ASP A 526 -16.22 39.52 21.41
CA ASP A 526 -16.66 39.57 22.82
C ASP A 526 -16.99 40.97 23.36
N ASP A 527 -17.64 41.77 22.51
CA ASP A 527 -18.02 43.16 22.79
C ASP A 527 -16.84 44.08 23.16
N TYR A 528 -15.61 43.64 22.87
CA TYR A 528 -14.41 44.42 23.08
C TYR A 528 -14.29 45.53 22.04
N ALA A 529 -14.07 46.75 22.52
CA ALA A 529 -13.62 47.86 21.70
C ALA A 529 -12.43 48.56 22.36
N PRO A 530 -11.38 48.87 21.59
CA PRO A 530 -10.19 49.53 22.10
C PRO A 530 -10.51 50.99 22.46
N GLN A 531 -9.89 51.49 23.52
CA GLN A 531 -9.93 52.90 23.86
C GLN A 531 -8.87 53.68 23.09
N LYS A 532 -9.07 54.99 22.95
CA LYS A 532 -8.07 55.88 22.38
C LYS A 532 -6.72 55.67 23.08
N ASP A 533 -5.67 55.61 22.26
CA ASP A 533 -4.28 55.38 22.65
C ASP A 533 -3.92 53.94 23.05
N ASP A 534 -4.85 52.99 23.03
CA ASP A 534 -4.54 51.56 23.16
C ASP A 534 -3.61 51.09 22.02
N THR A 535 -2.66 50.21 22.35
CA THR A 535 -1.68 49.67 21.40
C THR A 535 -1.61 48.15 21.42
N PHE A 536 -1.37 47.55 20.25
CA PHE A 536 -1.33 46.11 20.05
C PHE A 536 -0.15 45.73 19.14
N THR A 537 0.91 45.19 19.72
CA THR A 537 2.02 44.60 18.94
C THR A 537 1.63 43.21 18.48
N PHE A 538 1.12 43.12 17.25
CA PHE A 538 0.57 41.88 16.69
C PHE A 538 1.54 41.14 15.77
N LEU A 539 2.65 41.77 15.36
CA LEU A 539 3.70 41.10 14.59
C LEU A 539 5.07 41.47 15.13
N THR A 540 5.97 40.48 15.26
CA THR A 540 7.40 40.69 15.52
C THR A 540 8.23 39.91 14.51
N ALA A 541 9.26 40.51 13.91
CA ALA A 541 10.16 39.92 12.94
C ALA A 541 11.61 40.31 13.27
N SER A 542 12.44 39.38 13.74
CA SER A 542 13.81 39.70 14.17
C SER A 542 14.74 40.10 13.02
N GLY A 543 14.43 39.69 11.79
CA GLY A 543 15.11 40.15 10.57
C GLY A 543 14.54 41.45 9.98
N GLY A 544 13.59 42.09 10.65
CA GLY A 544 12.94 43.33 10.20
C GLY A 544 11.65 43.11 9.40
N ILE A 545 10.88 44.19 9.21
CA ILE A 545 9.65 44.19 8.42
C ILE A 545 9.85 45.07 7.19
N ASN A 546 9.48 44.56 6.01
CA ASN A 546 9.54 45.24 4.73
C ASN A 546 8.13 45.34 4.12
N GLY A 547 7.79 46.46 3.49
CA GLY A 547 6.46 46.65 2.89
C GLY A 547 5.34 46.95 3.90
N THR A 548 4.10 47.01 3.42
CA THR A 548 2.89 47.28 4.20
C THR A 548 1.72 46.46 3.66
N PHE A 549 0.70 46.20 4.48
CA PHE A 549 -0.56 45.65 3.99
C PHE A 549 -1.19 46.61 2.95
N ALA A 550 -1.69 46.04 1.84
CA ALA A 550 -2.36 46.79 0.78
C ALA A 550 -3.78 47.22 1.17
N LYS A 551 -4.43 46.49 2.08
CA LYS A 551 -5.75 46.79 2.61
C LYS A 551 -5.83 46.42 4.09
N ILE A 552 -6.56 47.22 4.86
CA ILE A 552 -6.91 46.91 6.24
C ILE A 552 -8.43 46.76 6.34
N GLU A 553 -8.88 45.71 7.01
CA GLU A 553 -10.29 45.46 7.30
C GLU A 553 -10.49 45.48 8.82
N ILE A 554 -11.52 46.22 9.26
CA ILE A 554 -11.93 46.29 10.66
C ILE A 554 -13.27 45.60 10.79
N ASN A 555 -13.33 44.53 11.58
CA ASN A 555 -14.54 43.76 11.82
C ASN A 555 -14.89 43.80 13.31
N GLY A 556 -16.18 43.87 13.64
CA GLY A 556 -16.66 43.87 15.03
C GLY A 556 -16.81 45.23 15.71
N LEU A 557 -16.47 46.32 15.01
CA LEU A 557 -16.69 47.71 15.47
C LEU A 557 -17.66 48.45 14.54
N GLN A 558 -18.33 49.47 15.06
CA GLN A 558 -19.12 50.40 14.24
C GLN A 558 -18.22 51.20 13.28
N PRO A 559 -18.76 51.64 12.12
CA PRO A 559 -18.03 52.50 11.21
C PRO A 559 -17.53 53.78 11.90
N GLY A 560 -16.29 54.19 11.61
CA GLY A 560 -15.68 55.41 12.17
C GLY A 560 -14.53 55.18 13.15
N PHE A 561 -14.11 53.92 13.38
CA PHE A 561 -12.89 53.63 14.12
C PHE A 561 -11.65 54.08 13.33
N LEU A 562 -10.82 54.91 13.96
CA LEU A 562 -9.58 55.45 13.44
C LEU A 562 -8.41 54.76 14.12
N TYR A 563 -7.42 54.37 13.33
CA TYR A 563 -6.25 53.64 13.78
C TYR A 563 -5.01 54.07 13.01
N ASP A 564 -3.85 53.78 13.60
CA ASP A 564 -2.56 53.85 12.94
C ASP A 564 -1.87 52.49 13.02
N ILE A 565 -1.19 52.08 11.96
CA ILE A 565 -0.41 50.85 11.92
C ILE A 565 1.01 51.21 11.53
N THR A 566 1.93 50.99 12.46
CA THR A 566 3.34 51.28 12.25
C THR A 566 4.13 49.99 12.22
N SER A 567 5.11 49.91 11.31
CA SER A 567 6.05 48.80 11.22
C SER A 567 7.47 49.34 11.44
N THR A 568 7.94 49.35 12.68
CA THR A 568 9.25 49.88 13.06
C THR A 568 10.01 48.91 13.97
N GLY A 569 11.34 48.85 13.83
CA GLY A 569 12.18 48.02 14.70
C GLY A 569 11.87 46.52 14.67
N GLY A 570 11.35 46.00 13.55
CA GLY A 570 10.92 44.61 13.44
C GLY A 570 9.59 44.31 14.15
N GLN A 571 8.78 45.32 14.47
CA GLN A 571 7.45 45.12 15.07
C GLN A 571 6.38 45.82 14.25
N ALA A 572 5.23 45.16 14.04
CA ALA A 572 4.01 45.82 13.57
C ALA A 572 3.07 46.06 14.75
N VAL A 573 2.71 47.33 14.92
CA VAL A 573 1.91 47.81 16.06
C VAL A 573 0.70 48.56 15.55
N LEU A 574 -0.48 48.14 16.00
CA LEU A 574 -1.72 48.88 15.87
C LEU A 574 -1.83 49.88 17.03
N LYS A 575 -2.23 51.13 16.75
CA LYS A 575 -2.61 52.13 17.75
C LYS A 575 -4.02 52.65 17.45
N ALA A 576 -4.89 52.66 18.46
CA ALA A 576 -6.21 53.28 18.37
C ALA A 576 -6.11 54.82 18.45
N LEU A 577 -6.70 55.54 17.51
CA LEU A 577 -6.68 57.01 17.46
C LEU A 577 -7.94 57.66 18.04
N ASN A 578 -9.02 56.89 18.16
CA ASN A 578 -10.24 57.21 18.88
C ASN A 578 -10.77 55.97 19.62
N ASP A 579 -11.76 56.18 20.49
CA ASP A 579 -12.48 55.07 21.12
C ASP A 579 -13.25 54.28 20.05
N GLY A 580 -13.06 52.97 20.01
CA GLY A 580 -13.88 52.06 19.24
C GLY A 580 -15.27 51.92 19.87
N VAL A 581 -16.26 51.62 19.06
CA VAL A 581 -17.61 51.29 19.52
C VAL A 581 -17.94 49.87 19.04
N PRO A 582 -18.25 48.91 19.92
CA PRO A 582 -18.59 47.56 19.51
C PRO A 582 -19.81 47.55 18.59
N LEU A 583 -19.82 46.69 17.59
CA LEU A 583 -21.01 46.45 16.77
C LEU A 583 -22.05 45.71 17.64
N GLN A 584 -23.11 46.38 18.10
CA GLN A 584 -24.16 45.72 18.90
C GLN A 584 -24.80 44.57 18.10
N LYS A 585 -24.94 43.40 18.75
CA LYS A 585 -25.84 42.36 18.26
C LYS A 585 -27.27 42.86 18.39
N ASP A 586 -27.93 43.14 17.27
CA ASP A 586 -29.38 43.38 17.26
C ASP A 586 -30.08 42.12 17.76
N PHE A 587 -30.42 42.09 19.04
CA PHE A 587 -31.45 41.20 19.54
C PHE A 587 -32.79 41.73 18.99
N LEU A 588 -33.30 41.10 17.94
CA LEU A 588 -34.71 41.19 17.59
C LEU A 588 -35.54 40.87 18.84
N SER A 589 -36.06 41.92 19.47
CA SER A 589 -36.90 41.82 20.65
C SER A 589 -38.25 41.22 20.26
N LEU A 590 -38.64 40.18 21.01
CA LEU A 590 -39.99 39.65 21.06
C LEU A 590 -41.00 40.79 21.27
N TRP A 591 -41.82 41.05 20.25
CA TRP A 591 -43.07 41.77 20.45
C TRP A 591 -44.10 40.82 21.08
N THR A 592 -44.37 41.02 22.35
CA THR A 592 -45.67 40.70 22.95
C THR A 592 -46.66 41.78 22.53
N VAL A 593 -47.73 41.41 21.85
CA VAL A 593 -48.95 42.24 21.74
C VAL A 593 -50.12 41.42 22.26
N ARG A 594 -50.91 42.08 23.11
CA ARG A 594 -52.11 41.59 23.80
C ARG A 594 -53.18 41.05 22.85
#